data_AF-A0A3G8GV21-F1
#
_entry.id   AF-A0A3G8GV21-F1
#
_cell.length_a   1.000
_cell.length_b   1.000
_cell.length_c   1.000
_cell.angle_alpha   90.00
_cell.angle_beta   90.00
_cell.angle_gamma   90.00
#
_symmetry.space_group_name_H-M   'P 1'
#
loop_
_entity.id
_entity.type
_entity.pdbx_description
1 polymer ?
#
loop_
_entity_poly.entity_id
_entity_poly.type
_entity_poly.pdbx_seq_one_letter_code
_entity_poly.pdbx_strand_id
1 'polypeptide(L)'
;MQTFIHLEDPAVQAAIISAVGSILTSAIAALCAAIIGRQISGKKRLQDKLLVAQDDIEFLLQVEKAHCVIHKERDQSSNKLIVRNTVRDKGFEYSGKFSPGKVAYNDGPGRRYSKA
;
A
#
# COMPACT_ATOMS: atom_id res chain seq x y z
N MET A 1 -46.88 3.52 -42.68
CA MET A 1 -45.61 3.12 -43.32
C MET A 1 -44.94 2.13 -42.37
N GLN A 2 -45.22 0.84 -42.53
CA GLN A 2 -44.67 -0.21 -41.67
C GLN A 2 -43.28 -0.57 -42.21
N THR A 3 -42.23 -0.19 -41.48
CA THR A 3 -40.86 -0.65 -41.72
C THR A 3 -40.75 -2.10 -41.27
N PHE A 4 -40.97 -3.04 -42.18
CA PHE A 4 -40.63 -4.43 -41.95
C PHE A 4 -39.10 -4.55 -41.96
N ILE A 5 -38.53 -5.03 -40.85
CA ILE A 5 -37.11 -5.37 -40.79
C ILE A 5 -36.92 -6.57 -41.72
N HIS A 6 -36.30 -6.35 -42.89
CA HIS A 6 -35.91 -7.42 -43.79
C HIS A 6 -34.69 -8.15 -43.19
N LEU A 7 -34.96 -9.20 -42.41
CA LEU A 7 -33.94 -10.00 -41.72
C LEU A 7 -33.01 -10.77 -42.67
N GLU A 8 -33.39 -10.88 -43.94
CA GLU A 8 -32.56 -11.49 -45.00
C GLU A 8 -31.59 -10.50 -45.66
N ASP A 9 -31.72 -9.20 -45.39
CA ASP A 9 -30.77 -8.22 -45.91
C ASP A 9 -29.40 -8.41 -45.22
N PRO A 10 -28.32 -8.69 -45.99
CA PRO A 10 -26.98 -8.83 -45.45
C PRO A 10 -26.52 -7.62 -44.60
N ALA A 11 -27.00 -6.42 -44.92
CA ALA A 11 -26.67 -5.21 -44.16
C ALA A 11 -27.28 -5.23 -42.75
N VAL A 12 -28.52 -5.73 -42.61
CA VAL A 12 -29.21 -5.85 -41.32
C VAL A 12 -28.55 -6.94 -40.46
N GLN A 13 -28.17 -8.07 -41.07
CA GLN A 13 -27.46 -9.14 -40.36
C GLN A 13 -26.09 -8.70 -39.86
N ALA A 14 -25.32 -7.99 -40.70
CA ALA A 14 -24.03 -7.44 -40.30
C ALA A 14 -24.17 -6.43 -39.15
N ALA A 15 -25.16 -5.54 -39.22
CA ALA A 15 -25.42 -4.56 -38.16
C ALA A 15 -25.76 -5.23 -36.81
N ILE A 16 -26.56 -6.29 -36.81
CA ILE A 16 -26.89 -7.05 -35.60
C ILE A 16 -25.64 -7.73 -35.01
N ILE A 17 -24.83 -8.39 -35.84
CA ILE A 17 -23.60 -9.06 -35.40
C ILE A 17 -22.61 -8.05 -34.83
N SER A 18 -22.43 -6.91 -35.48
CA SER A 18 -21.56 -5.83 -35.00
C SER A 18 -22.06 -5.22 -33.69
N ALA A 19 -23.37 -5.01 -33.56
CA ALA A 19 -23.97 -4.49 -32.33
C ALA A 19 -23.74 -5.46 -31.15
N VAL A 20 -24.03 -6.75 -31.33
CA VAL A 20 -23.81 -7.77 -30.29
C VAL A 20 -22.33 -7.92 -29.97
N GLY A 21 -21.46 -7.94 -30.98
CA GLY A 21 -20.01 -8.01 -30.83
C GLY A 21 -19.48 -6.83 -30.01
N SER A 22 -19.89 -5.61 -30.34
CA SER A 22 -19.44 -4.40 -29.63
C SER A 22 -19.87 -4.38 -28.15
N ILE A 23 -21.10 -4.81 -27.85
CA ILE A 23 -21.60 -4.93 -26.47
C ILE A 23 -20.75 -5.95 -25.70
N LEU A 24 -20.52 -7.13 -26.26
CA LEU A 24 -19.70 -8.17 -25.62
C LEU A 24 -18.25 -7.71 -25.39
N THR A 25 -17.62 -7.08 -26.38
CA THR A 25 -16.27 -6.54 -26.22
C THR A 25 -16.20 -5.48 -25.13
N SER A 26 -17.18 -4.57 -25.07
CA SER A 26 -17.24 -3.55 -24.02
C SER A 26 -17.42 -4.14 -22.62
N ALA A 27 -18.24 -5.19 -22.49
CA ALA A 27 -18.48 -5.87 -21.22
C ALA A 27 -17.20 -6.58 -20.73
N ILE A 28 -16.47 -7.24 -21.62
CA ILE A 28 -15.19 -7.89 -21.30
C ILE A 28 -14.15 -6.85 -20.88
N ALA A 29 -14.03 -5.74 -21.62
CA ALA A 29 -13.10 -4.66 -21.29
C ALA A 29 -13.40 -4.04 -19.91
N ALA A 30 -14.68 -3.78 -19.61
CA ALA A 30 -15.11 -3.26 -18.31
C ALA A 30 -14.78 -4.24 -17.16
N LEU A 31 -14.99 -5.55 -17.38
CA LEU A 31 -14.64 -6.58 -16.41
C LEU A 31 -13.13 -6.63 -16.14
N CYS A 32 -12.32 -6.61 -17.19
CA CYS A 32 -10.85 -6.56 -17.08
C CYS A 32 -10.39 -5.32 -16.30
N ALA A 33 -10.93 -4.14 -16.63
CA ALA A 33 -10.62 -2.89 -15.92
C ALA A 33 -11.03 -2.96 -14.44
N ALA A 34 -12.17 -3.55 -14.11
CA ALA A 34 -12.62 -3.71 -12.73
C ALA A 34 -11.72 -4.64 -11.92
N ILE A 35 -11.27 -5.76 -12.50
CA ILE A 35 -10.36 -6.71 -11.82
C ILE A 35 -9.00 -6.05 -11.56
N ILE A 36 -8.43 -5.41 -12.58
CA ILE A 36 -7.12 -4.74 -12.47
C ILE A 36 -7.21 -3.56 -11.49
N GLY A 37 -8.27 -2.75 -11.59
CA GLY A 37 -8.52 -1.63 -10.69
C GLY A 37 -8.61 -2.06 -9.22
N ARG A 38 -9.31 -3.17 -8.93
CA ARG A 38 -9.37 -3.73 -7.57
C ARG A 38 -8.00 -4.20 -7.07
N GLN A 39 -7.22 -4.88 -7.90
CA GLN A 39 -5.88 -5.34 -7.49
C GLN A 39 -4.93 -4.18 -7.21
N ILE A 40 -4.90 -3.16 -8.08
CA ILE A 40 -4.03 -1.99 -7.91
C ILE A 40 -4.46 -1.19 -6.68
N SER A 41 -5.77 -0.97 -6.50
CA SER A 41 -6.30 -0.24 -5.35
C SER A 41 -5.99 -0.95 -4.03
N GLY A 42 -6.14 -2.29 -3.99
CA GLY A 42 -5.77 -3.09 -2.83
C GLY A 42 -4.29 -2.96 -2.47
N LYS A 43 -3.40 -3.07 -3.47
CA LYS A 43 -1.94 -2.91 -3.27
C LYS A 43 -1.58 -1.52 -2.75
N LYS A 44 -2.14 -0.46 -3.36
CA LYS A 44 -1.90 0.92 -2.94
C LYS A 44 -2.34 1.14 -1.49
N ARG A 45 -3.54 0.67 -1.14
CA ARG A 45 -4.04 0.78 0.24
C ARG A 45 -3.17 0.04 1.25
N LEU A 46 -2.65 -1.14 0.90
CA LEU A 46 -1.71 -1.86 1.76
C LEU A 46 -0.38 -1.13 1.89
N GLN A 47 0.13 -0.55 0.80
CA GLN A 47 1.35 0.24 0.80
C GLN A 47 1.21 1.51 1.67
N ASP A 48 0.10 2.22 1.57
CA ASP A 48 -0.19 3.40 2.39
C ASP A 48 -0.23 3.04 3.87
N LYS A 49 -0.92 1.95 4.24
CA LYS A 49 -0.94 1.44 5.63
C LYS A 49 0.43 1.05 6.14
N LEU A 50 1.24 0.42 5.28
CA LEU A 50 2.60 0.01 5.63
C LEU A 50 3.49 1.24 5.88
N LEU A 51 3.34 2.30 5.06
CA LEU A 51 4.07 3.54 5.24
C LEU A 51 3.69 4.23 6.57
N VAL A 52 2.40 4.34 6.88
CA VAL A 52 1.94 4.88 8.17
C VAL A 52 2.52 4.08 9.35
N ALA A 53 2.51 2.75 9.27
CA ALA A 53 3.09 1.92 10.33
C ALA A 53 4.62 2.09 10.46
N GLN A 54 5.34 2.33 9.36
CA GLN A 54 6.77 2.63 9.39
C GLN A 54 7.05 3.97 10.07
N ASP A 55 6.29 5.00 9.72
CA ASP A 55 6.41 6.34 10.30
C ASP A 55 6.12 6.33 11.81
N ASP A 56 5.08 5.61 12.24
CA ASP A 56 4.75 5.43 13.66
C ASP A 56 5.87 4.72 14.42
N ILE A 57 6.46 3.67 13.85
CA ILE A 57 7.62 2.98 14.43
C ILE A 57 8.82 3.91 14.53
N GLU A 58 9.10 4.71 13.50
CA GLU A 58 10.17 5.71 13.53
C GLU A 58 9.95 6.71 14.67
N PHE A 59 8.74 7.25 14.79
CA PHE A 59 8.39 8.17 15.85
C PHE A 59 8.65 7.56 17.23
N LEU A 60 8.17 6.34 17.49
CA LEU A 60 8.38 5.65 18.77
C LEU A 60 9.87 5.40 19.07
N LEU A 61 10.67 5.11 18.05
CA LEU A 61 12.13 4.95 18.22
C LEU A 61 12.83 6.28 18.54
N GLN A 62 12.37 7.40 17.98
CA GLN A 62 12.89 8.73 18.34
C GLN A 62 12.47 9.12 19.76
N VAL A 63 11.24 8.79 20.18
CA VAL A 63 10.77 8.96 21.56
C VAL A 63 11.64 8.16 22.53
N GLU A 64 11.91 6.88 22.22
CA GLU A 64 12.83 6.05 23.02
C GLU A 64 14.21 6.70 23.14
N LYS A 65 14.74 7.21 22.02
CA LYS A 65 16.05 7.87 21.99
C LYS A 65 16.07 9.13 22.85
N ALA A 66 15.06 9.99 22.73
CA ALA A 66 14.93 11.20 23.53
C ALA A 66 14.79 10.88 25.03
N HIS A 67 13.95 9.90 25.38
CA HIS A 67 13.83 9.41 26.76
C HIS A 67 15.17 8.93 27.32
N CYS A 68 15.95 8.18 26.53
CA CYS A 68 17.26 7.72 26.94
C CYS A 68 18.27 8.85 27.15
N VAL A 69 18.21 9.91 26.34
CA VAL A 69 19.07 11.10 26.49
C VAL A 69 18.72 11.82 27.80
N ILE A 70 17.43 12.09 28.04
CA ILE A 70 16.95 12.75 29.26
C ILE A 70 17.38 11.97 30.52
N HIS A 71 17.23 10.65 30.51
CA HIS A 71 17.64 9.82 31.64
C HIS A 71 19.16 9.76 31.81
N LYS A 72 19.92 9.78 30.72
CA LYS A 72 21.40 9.81 30.81
C LYS A 72 21.90 11.14 31.37
N GLU A 73 21.27 12.25 31.01
CA GLU A 73 21.57 13.57 31.56
C GLU A 73 21.27 13.65 33.07
N ARG A 74 20.21 12.97 33.52
CA ARG A 74 19.79 12.96 34.93
C ARG A 74 20.56 11.96 35.80
N ASP A 75 20.72 10.72 35.33
CA ASP A 75 21.16 9.57 36.13
C ASP A 75 22.54 9.02 35.70
N GLN A 76 23.26 9.75 34.82
CA GLN A 76 24.55 9.38 34.21
C GLN A 76 24.59 8.03 33.48
N SER A 77 23.46 7.35 33.33
CA SER A 77 23.36 5.99 32.79
C SER A 77 22.19 5.85 31.82
N SER A 78 22.33 4.98 30.82
CA SER A 78 21.27 4.72 29.84
C SER A 78 20.50 3.46 30.22
N ASN A 79 19.23 3.62 30.60
CA ASN A 79 18.36 2.50 30.97
C ASN A 79 17.74 1.77 29.77
N LYS A 80 18.24 2.03 28.55
CA LYS A 80 17.66 1.50 27.31
C LYS A 80 17.54 -0.02 27.28
N LEU A 81 18.63 -0.71 27.60
CA LEU A 81 18.68 -2.18 27.56
C LEU A 81 17.78 -2.79 28.64
N ILE A 82 17.74 -2.17 29.82
CA ILE A 82 16.89 -2.59 30.93
C ILE A 82 15.43 -2.52 30.49
N VAL A 83 14.99 -1.38 29.97
CA VAL A 83 13.62 -1.18 29.48
C VAL A 83 13.27 -2.18 28.38
N ARG A 84 14.17 -2.40 27.41
CA ARG A 84 13.95 -3.38 26.33
C ARG A 84 13.82 -4.81 26.84
N ASN A 85 14.64 -5.20 27.82
CA ASN A 85 14.55 -6.52 28.43
C ASN A 85 13.23 -6.65 29.22
N THR A 86 12.85 -5.66 30.01
CA THR A 86 11.56 -5.67 30.74
C THR A 86 10.36 -5.78 29.79
N VAL A 87 10.40 -5.11 28.64
CA VAL A 87 9.34 -5.22 27.63
C VAL A 87 9.33 -6.62 26.97
N ARG A 88 10.51 -7.22 26.75
CA ARG A 88 10.64 -8.60 26.26
C ARG A 88 10.10 -9.62 27.28
N ASP A 89 10.38 -9.42 28.55
CA ASP A 89 9.91 -10.29 29.64
C ASP A 89 8.38 -10.23 29.79
N LYS A 90 7.75 -9.14 29.35
CA LYS A 90 6.28 -9.01 29.23
C LYS A 90 5.71 -9.73 27.99
N GLY A 91 6.53 -10.40 27.20
CA GLY A 91 6.14 -11.17 26.03
C GLY A 91 6.11 -10.38 24.71
N PHE A 92 6.59 -9.14 24.68
CA PHE A 92 6.65 -8.36 23.44
C PHE A 92 7.99 -8.54 22.73
N GLU A 93 7.95 -8.88 21.44
CA GLU A 93 9.14 -8.99 20.61
C GLU A 93 9.32 -7.78 19.69
N TYR A 94 10.55 -7.29 19.62
CA TYR A 94 10.93 -6.22 18.70
C TYR A 94 11.82 -6.76 17.59
N SER A 95 11.27 -6.88 16.38
CA SER A 95 12.00 -7.42 15.23
C SER A 95 13.09 -6.48 14.70
N GLY A 96 12.95 -5.16 14.90
CA GLY A 96 13.87 -4.13 14.40
C GLY A 96 13.96 -4.03 12.86
N LYS A 97 13.20 -4.81 12.10
CA LYS A 97 13.27 -4.88 10.63
C LYS A 97 12.90 -3.55 9.97
N PHE A 98 11.96 -2.82 10.55
CA PHE A 98 11.46 -1.54 10.05
C PHE A 98 12.08 -0.32 10.73
N SER A 99 13.18 -0.50 11.47
CA SER A 99 13.88 0.64 12.06
C SER A 99 14.55 1.49 10.97
N PRO A 100 14.59 2.84 11.11
CA PRO A 100 15.11 3.74 10.08
C PRO A 100 16.49 3.34 9.53
N GLY A 101 17.38 2.84 10.39
CA GLY A 101 18.72 2.40 9.99
C GLY A 101 18.74 1.14 9.10
N LYS A 102 17.70 0.29 9.15
CA LYS A 102 17.58 -0.90 8.29
C LYS A 102 16.74 -0.64 7.04
N VAL A 103 15.70 0.20 7.11
CA VAL A 103 14.91 0.55 5.91
C VAL A 103 15.66 1.48 4.96
N ALA A 104 16.47 2.43 5.48
CA ALA A 104 17.30 3.30 4.63
C ALA A 104 18.37 2.54 3.83
N TYR A 105 18.71 1.30 4.21
CA TYR A 105 19.62 0.44 3.45
C TYR A 105 18.89 -0.35 2.34
N ASN A 106 17.61 -0.68 2.55
CA ASN A 106 16.82 -1.50 1.63
C ASN A 106 16.05 -0.68 0.58
N ASP A 107 15.70 0.57 0.90
CA ASP A 107 15.17 1.50 -0.08
C ASP A 107 16.36 2.12 -0.83
N GLY A 108 16.56 1.75 -2.09
CA GLY A 108 17.61 2.31 -2.95
C GLY A 108 17.61 3.86 -3.00
N PRO A 109 18.52 4.50 -3.77
CA PRO A 109 18.96 5.90 -3.58
C PRO A 109 17.92 7.04 -3.71
N GLY A 110 16.62 6.75 -3.75
CA GLY A 110 15.53 7.68 -4.02
C GLY A 110 14.77 8.28 -2.84
N ARG A 111 15.02 7.90 -1.57
CA ARG A 111 14.36 8.55 -0.41
C ARG A 111 15.35 9.17 0.56
N ARG A 112 15.97 10.27 0.13
CA ARG A 112 16.46 11.27 1.07
C ARG A 112 15.26 12.04 1.58
N TYR A 113 14.84 11.75 2.81
CA TYR A 113 13.87 12.57 3.54
C TYR A 113 14.31 14.03 3.50
N SER A 114 13.47 14.89 2.93
CA SER A 114 13.56 16.33 3.05
C SER A 114 13.30 16.66 4.52
N LYS A 115 14.35 17.06 5.24
CA LYS A 115 14.22 17.78 6.51
C LYS A 115 14.25 19.26 6.19
N ALA A 116 13.11 19.93 6.37
CA ALA A 116 13.05 21.34 6.70
C ALA A 116 13.15 21.47 8.22
#